data_AF-A0A0K8QB18-F1
#
_entry.id   AF-A0A0K8QB18-F1
#
_cell.length_a   1.000
_cell.length_b   1.000
_cell.length_c   1.000
_cell.angle_alpha   90.00
_cell.angle_beta   90.00
_cell.angle_gamma   90.00
#
_symmetry.space_group_name_H-M   'P 1'
#
loop_
_entity.id
_entity.type
_entity.pdbx_description
1 polymer ?
#
loop_
_entity_poly.entity_id
_entity_poly.type
_entity_poly.pdbx_seq_one_letter_code
_entity_poly.pdbx_strand_id
1 'polypeptide(L)'
;MRVSGNDGGTTAWSAPLALAGGYLEGPWQAEAIGLPVLSRAEIPLGQPGQLRHEFTVGPGLAKATLFATAHGVYQAEINGSEVDDQVLKPGWTAYADRLNHETTDVTALLKQGANAIGVWLAGGWYTEKYGFHGFATPFYGEQPAVKVELHLEYADGTRQTVASGPEWRGTTAGPLVSSGIYAGESFDARRIEAGWSLPDFDDSRWLPASVDSGAADSRAPGSKPWAEATPAVAPPVRRIEELPVREILTTPSGATVLDFGQNLVGRLRIRVSGDAGRRITLRHAEVLEDGELSLRPLRLAAATDSYTLAGGGEDSGEEEWEPRFTFHGFRYAQVDNWPGELDPAAITAVVVHNDMRRTGWFECSDPMLNRLHENALWGMRGNFLALPTDCPQRDERLGWTGDIQVFSPTASYLYDSLGFLSSWLQDLALEQSHRNGVVPIVVPAVLGMLESPVAAWGDAATVVPWVLFERFGDLGLLGRQYRSMCDWADALLRVRDSSGLWQGQMQLGDWLDPAAPPDKPGAARTHGDIVASAYLFRSLDLTAKPRPCWAPTTTTANTQPSPKTYAARSSPNTSRPPAAWFRMRKRPTRWLSCSGSARIPSNARHLVTGSRNWPGWAATGSPPGSSVRRSSRTP
;
A
#
# COMPACT_ATOMS: atom_id res chain seq x y z
N MET A 1 3.54 18.79 27.12
CA MET A 1 3.96 20.10 26.57
C MET A 1 3.14 21.23 27.19
N ARG A 2 3.66 22.46 27.24
CA ARG A 2 2.89 23.67 27.55
C ARG A 2 3.38 24.81 26.66
N VAL A 3 2.54 25.80 26.40
CA VAL A 3 2.84 26.90 25.46
C VAL A 3 2.68 28.23 26.16
N SER A 4 3.59 29.17 25.87
CA SER A 4 3.50 30.57 26.31
C SER A 4 3.10 31.46 25.13
N GLY A 5 2.06 32.27 25.32
CA GLY A 5 1.52 33.21 24.34
C GLY A 5 2.31 34.51 24.28
N ASN A 6 2.12 35.27 23.20
CA ASN A 6 2.71 36.59 23.03
C ASN A 6 2.19 37.63 24.04
N ASP A 7 1.10 37.33 24.74
CA ASP A 7 0.51 38.10 25.84
C ASP A 7 1.13 37.79 27.20
N GLY A 8 2.09 36.86 27.27
CA GLY A 8 2.72 36.42 28.51
C GLY A 8 1.95 35.35 29.28
N GLY A 9 0.76 34.94 28.81
CA GLY A 9 0.00 33.82 29.38
C GLY A 9 0.68 32.48 29.09
N THR A 10 0.59 31.52 30.02
CA THR A 10 1.09 30.15 29.80
C THR A 10 -0.02 29.14 30.04
N THR A 11 -0.14 28.14 29.16
CA THR A 11 -1.11 27.05 29.33
C THR A 11 -0.72 26.12 30.49
N ALA A 12 -1.68 25.34 30.98
CA ALA A 12 -1.35 24.16 31.77
C ALA A 12 -0.51 23.16 30.94
N TRP A 13 0.14 22.23 31.64
CA TRP A 13 0.78 21.08 30.99
C TRP A 13 -0.28 20.20 30.31
N SER A 14 0.01 19.73 29.10
CA SER A 14 -0.75 18.68 28.45
C SER A 14 -0.68 17.39 29.26
N ALA A 15 -1.59 16.47 28.97
CA ALA A 15 -1.44 15.08 29.38
C ALA A 15 -0.07 14.54 28.92
N PRO A 16 0.60 13.71 29.74
CA PRO A 16 1.79 12.97 29.32
C PRO A 16 1.48 12.09 28.10
N LEU A 17 2.45 11.96 27.20
CA LEU A 17 2.40 11.04 26.07
C LEU A 17 3.65 10.16 26.13
N ALA A 18 3.45 8.84 26.14
CA ALA A 18 4.56 7.89 26.07
C ALA A 18 5.04 7.78 24.62
N LEU A 19 6.35 7.87 24.42
CA LEU A 19 7.01 7.66 23.14
C LEU A 19 8.03 6.54 23.33
N ALA A 20 7.90 5.48 22.55
CA ALA A 20 8.91 4.43 22.47
C ALA A 20 9.62 4.56 21.11
N GLY A 21 10.95 4.46 21.11
CA GLY A 21 11.70 4.32 19.86
C GLY A 21 11.41 2.97 19.22
N GLY A 22 11.37 2.92 17.89
CA GLY A 22 11.38 1.65 17.15
C GLY A 22 12.74 0.96 17.23
N TYR A 23 12.92 -0.12 16.47
CA TYR A 23 14.22 -0.77 16.36
C TYR A 23 15.15 0.14 15.53
N LEU A 24 16.09 0.83 16.19
CA LEU A 24 16.94 1.86 15.57
C LEU A 24 18.43 1.49 15.52
N GLU A 25 18.89 0.48 16.27
CA GLU A 25 20.32 0.19 16.43
C GLU A 25 20.64 -1.31 16.29
N GLY A 26 21.68 -1.62 15.51
CA GLY A 26 22.19 -2.97 15.28
C GLY A 26 21.46 -3.72 14.15
N PRO A 27 22.05 -4.79 13.60
CA PRO A 27 21.31 -5.71 12.74
C PRO A 27 20.25 -6.44 13.57
N TRP A 28 19.14 -6.83 12.95
CA TRP A 28 18.20 -7.78 13.56
C TRP A 28 18.94 -9.08 13.91
N GLN A 29 18.69 -9.62 15.09
CA GLN A 29 19.17 -10.96 15.47
C GLN A 29 18.31 -12.06 14.87
N ALA A 30 17.04 -11.73 14.56
CA ALA A 30 16.10 -12.64 13.93
C ALA A 30 16.53 -13.08 12.52
N GLU A 31 16.56 -14.40 12.32
CA GLU A 31 16.66 -15.01 11.00
C GLU A 31 15.30 -14.95 10.30
N ALA A 32 15.32 -14.82 8.97
CA ALA A 32 14.11 -14.97 8.19
C ALA A 32 13.69 -16.45 8.20
N ILE A 33 12.45 -16.72 8.61
CA ILE A 33 11.90 -18.06 8.59
C ILE A 33 10.63 -18.11 7.75
N GLY A 34 10.51 -19.14 6.91
CA GLY A 34 9.34 -19.47 6.13
C GLY A 34 8.66 -20.73 6.63
N LEU A 35 7.56 -21.07 5.96
CA LEU A 35 6.82 -22.30 6.23
C LEU A 35 7.62 -23.54 5.81
N PRO A 36 7.39 -24.69 6.46
CA PRO A 36 8.07 -25.93 6.10
C PRO A 36 7.77 -26.35 4.66
N VAL A 37 8.80 -26.77 3.94
CA VAL A 37 8.70 -27.26 2.57
C VAL A 37 8.60 -28.79 2.61
N LEU A 38 7.39 -29.33 2.47
CA LEU A 38 7.14 -30.79 2.46
C LEU A 38 7.72 -31.47 1.21
N SER A 39 7.55 -30.85 0.04
CA SER A 39 8.18 -31.26 -1.22
C SER A 39 8.19 -30.07 -2.18
N ARG A 40 9.28 -29.84 -2.91
CA ARG A 40 9.43 -28.65 -3.78
C ARG A 40 8.62 -28.72 -5.08
N ALA A 41 7.97 -29.84 -5.37
CA ALA A 41 7.31 -30.10 -6.66
C ALA A 41 5.81 -29.77 -6.67
N GLU A 42 5.19 -29.45 -5.53
CA GLU A 42 3.72 -29.41 -5.39
C GLU A 42 3.16 -28.27 -4.53
N ILE A 43 3.97 -27.30 -4.07
CA ILE A 43 3.47 -26.21 -3.20
C ILE A 43 2.83 -25.11 -4.06
N PRO A 44 1.56 -24.73 -3.82
CA PRO A 44 0.95 -23.57 -4.46
C PRO A 44 1.73 -22.28 -4.18
N LEU A 45 1.72 -21.35 -5.13
CA LEU A 45 2.30 -20.01 -4.94
C LEU A 45 1.67 -19.34 -3.72
N GLY A 46 2.50 -18.81 -2.81
CA GLY A 46 2.05 -18.08 -1.62
C GLY A 46 1.28 -18.93 -0.62
N GLN A 47 1.67 -20.20 -0.43
CA GLN A 47 1.00 -21.12 0.49
C GLN A 47 0.97 -20.50 1.90
N PRO A 48 -0.22 -20.27 2.49
CA PRO A 48 -0.33 -19.79 3.86
C PRO A 48 -0.09 -20.90 4.89
N GLY A 49 0.14 -20.50 6.14
CA GLY A 49 0.34 -21.42 7.24
C GLY A 49 0.55 -20.72 8.58
N GLN A 50 1.00 -21.51 9.56
CA GLN A 50 1.26 -21.05 10.93
C GLN A 50 2.68 -21.42 11.34
N LEU A 51 3.31 -20.56 12.15
CA LEU A 51 4.62 -20.73 12.76
C LEU A 51 4.49 -20.53 14.26
N ARG A 52 5.23 -21.28 15.09
CA ARG A 52 5.21 -21.12 16.54
C ARG A 52 6.57 -21.37 17.18
N HIS A 53 6.74 -20.83 18.38
CA HIS A 53 7.87 -21.09 19.26
C HIS A 53 7.48 -20.92 20.73
N GLU A 54 8.01 -21.80 21.60
CA GLU A 54 7.88 -21.69 23.06
C GLU A 54 9.17 -21.19 23.68
N PHE A 55 9.04 -20.30 24.66
CA PHE A 55 10.15 -19.69 25.36
C PHE A 55 9.81 -19.48 26.84
N THR A 56 10.84 -19.26 27.66
CA THR A 56 10.69 -19.01 29.09
C THR A 56 11.00 -17.55 29.42
N VAL A 57 10.15 -16.96 30.26
CA VAL A 57 10.33 -15.62 30.83
C VAL A 57 10.70 -15.75 32.31
N GLY A 58 11.80 -15.09 32.71
CA GLY A 58 12.27 -15.06 34.09
C GLY A 58 11.39 -14.22 35.03
N PRO A 59 11.63 -14.25 36.34
CA PRO A 59 10.97 -13.35 37.29
C PRO A 59 11.38 -11.89 37.04
N GLY A 60 10.50 -10.94 37.36
CA GLY A 60 10.83 -9.51 37.33
C GLY A 60 10.87 -8.88 35.93
N LEU A 61 10.12 -9.40 34.95
CA LEU A 61 9.94 -8.75 33.66
C LEU A 61 9.39 -7.33 33.87
N ALA A 62 10.10 -6.33 33.34
CA ALA A 62 9.70 -4.93 33.44
C ALA A 62 9.07 -4.42 32.13
N LYS A 63 9.55 -4.90 30.98
CA LYS A 63 9.07 -4.50 29.67
C LYS A 63 9.31 -5.59 28.63
N ALA A 64 8.37 -5.78 27.70
CA ALA A 64 8.55 -6.62 26.54
C ALA A 64 8.08 -5.91 25.26
N THR A 65 8.94 -5.87 24.24
CA THR A 65 8.66 -5.23 22.95
C THR A 65 8.85 -6.23 21.82
N LEU A 66 7.81 -6.43 21.01
CA LEU A 66 7.83 -7.27 19.83
C LEU A 66 8.12 -6.43 18.59
N PHE A 67 9.15 -6.82 17.84
CA PHE A 67 9.45 -6.31 16.51
C PHE A 67 9.15 -7.41 15.49
N ALA A 68 8.35 -7.08 14.47
CA ALA A 68 8.03 -8.06 13.44
C ALA A 68 7.79 -7.44 12.06
N THR A 69 8.23 -8.18 11.03
CA THR A 69 8.05 -7.85 9.61
C THR A 69 7.93 -9.12 8.79
N ALA A 70 7.46 -9.02 7.55
CA ALA A 70 7.31 -10.16 6.66
C ALA A 70 7.60 -9.79 5.19
N HIS A 71 8.16 -10.74 4.47
CA HIS A 71 7.92 -10.89 3.04
C HIS A 71 6.56 -11.57 2.89
N GLY A 72 5.53 -10.75 2.71
CA GLY A 72 4.13 -11.17 2.72
C GLY A 72 3.37 -10.46 3.82
N VAL A 73 2.40 -11.14 4.44
CA VAL A 73 1.58 -10.58 5.52
C VAL A 73 1.48 -11.54 6.69
N TYR A 74 1.39 -11.00 7.91
CA TYR A 74 1.37 -11.80 9.13
C TYR A 74 0.38 -11.26 10.19
N GLN A 75 -0.05 -12.15 11.08
CA GLN A 75 -0.71 -11.82 12.35
C GLN A 75 -0.02 -12.59 13.48
N ALA A 76 0.42 -11.90 14.52
CA ALA A 76 1.11 -12.51 15.65
C ALA A 76 0.17 -12.65 16.87
N GLU A 77 0.33 -13.75 17.59
CA GLU A 77 -0.35 -14.05 18.84
C GLU A 77 0.69 -14.39 19.91
N ILE A 78 0.46 -13.95 21.14
CA ILE A 78 1.23 -14.39 22.31
C ILE A 78 0.23 -14.96 23.31
N ASN A 79 0.47 -16.20 23.74
CA ASN A 79 -0.37 -16.91 24.69
C ASN A 79 -1.87 -16.89 24.30
N GLY A 80 -2.18 -17.16 23.03
CA GLY A 80 -3.55 -17.20 22.51
C GLY A 80 -4.22 -15.84 22.27
N SER A 81 -3.51 -14.72 22.44
CA SER A 81 -4.05 -13.37 22.22
C SER A 81 -3.33 -12.67 21.07
N GLU A 82 -4.06 -12.08 20.13
CA GLU A 82 -3.45 -11.21 19.10
C GLU A 82 -2.69 -10.06 19.77
N VAL A 83 -1.48 -9.76 19.28
CA VAL A 83 -0.59 -8.78 19.92
C VAL A 83 -1.06 -7.33 19.73
N ASP A 84 -1.89 -7.08 18.73
CA ASP A 84 -2.48 -5.78 18.40
C ASP A 84 -3.74 -5.99 17.52
N ASP A 85 -4.40 -4.88 17.17
CA ASP A 85 -5.60 -4.83 16.33
C ASP A 85 -5.33 -4.52 14.84
N GLN A 86 -4.06 -4.41 14.46
CA GLN A 86 -3.66 -4.11 13.10
C GLN A 86 -3.88 -5.33 12.19
N VAL A 87 -4.23 -5.10 10.93
CA VAL A 87 -4.43 -6.15 9.93
C VAL A 87 -3.58 -5.90 8.69
N LEU A 88 -3.31 -6.93 7.89
CA LEU A 88 -2.49 -6.84 6.67
C LEU A 88 -1.08 -6.28 6.89
N LYS A 89 -0.53 -6.44 8.11
CA LYS A 89 0.86 -6.08 8.44
C LYS A 89 1.86 -6.91 7.63
N PRO A 90 3.01 -6.36 7.24
CA PRO A 90 3.49 -4.99 7.47
C PRO A 90 3.07 -3.99 6.37
N GLY A 91 2.09 -4.36 5.53
CA GLY A 91 1.72 -3.61 4.33
C GLY A 91 2.61 -3.94 3.13
N TRP A 92 2.57 -3.05 2.13
CA TRP A 92 3.35 -3.18 0.91
C TRP A 92 4.33 -2.00 0.78
N THR A 93 5.62 -2.33 0.82
CA THR A 93 6.72 -1.41 0.51
C THR A 93 7.45 -1.90 -0.73
N ALA A 94 8.42 -1.14 -1.23
CA ALA A 94 9.35 -1.66 -2.22
C ALA A 94 10.24 -2.72 -1.56
N TYR A 95 9.76 -3.97 -1.42
CA TYR A 95 10.39 -5.02 -0.58
C TYR A 95 11.88 -5.27 -0.90
N ALA A 96 12.29 -4.98 -2.14
CA ALA A 96 13.68 -5.09 -2.59
C ALA A 96 14.61 -3.97 -2.08
N ASP A 97 14.06 -2.89 -1.54
CA ASP A 97 14.76 -1.67 -1.14
C ASP A 97 14.43 -1.24 0.30
N ARG A 98 13.23 -1.55 0.81
CA ARG A 98 12.80 -1.22 2.18
C ARG A 98 11.72 -2.16 2.68
N LEU A 99 11.79 -2.52 3.95
CA LEU A 99 10.71 -3.19 4.69
C LEU A 99 10.20 -2.28 5.81
N ASN A 100 8.89 -2.37 6.11
CA ASN A 100 8.35 -1.87 7.36
C ASN A 100 8.45 -2.94 8.44
N HIS A 101 8.74 -2.56 9.67
CA HIS A 101 8.50 -3.40 10.84
C HIS A 101 7.57 -2.71 11.83
N GLU A 102 6.75 -3.51 12.50
CA GLU A 102 5.93 -3.07 13.61
C GLU A 102 6.72 -3.11 14.91
N THR A 103 6.38 -2.21 15.84
CA THR A 103 6.91 -2.18 17.20
C THR A 103 5.74 -2.21 18.18
N THR A 104 5.56 -3.34 18.85
CA THR A 104 4.38 -3.58 19.70
C THR A 104 4.79 -3.84 21.14
N ASP A 105 4.22 -3.11 22.10
CA ASP A 105 4.38 -3.43 23.52
C ASP A 105 3.50 -4.64 23.86
N VAL A 106 4.15 -5.73 24.27
CA VAL A 106 3.48 -7.01 24.59
C VAL A 106 3.68 -7.39 26.05
N THR A 107 4.11 -6.45 26.90
CA THR A 107 4.44 -6.70 28.31
C THR A 107 3.29 -7.38 29.05
N ALA A 108 2.05 -6.93 28.81
CA ALA A 108 0.86 -7.44 29.48
C ALA A 108 0.42 -8.84 29.01
N LEU A 109 0.94 -9.34 27.89
CA LEU A 109 0.59 -10.66 27.33
C LEU A 109 1.48 -11.78 27.87
N LEU A 110 2.60 -11.43 28.52
CA LEU A 110 3.57 -12.38 29.03
C LEU A 110 3.33 -12.69 30.51
N LYS A 111 3.70 -13.91 30.89
CA LYS A 111 3.71 -14.39 32.27
C LYS A 111 5.07 -14.95 32.62
N GLN A 112 5.41 -14.98 33.91
CA GLN A 112 6.60 -15.70 34.38
C GLN A 112 6.46 -17.21 34.04
N GLY A 113 7.54 -17.83 33.55
CA GLY A 113 7.55 -19.24 33.14
C GLY A 113 7.34 -19.43 31.63
N ALA A 114 6.66 -20.50 31.25
CA ALA A 114 6.44 -20.87 29.84
C ALA A 114 5.46 -19.92 29.14
N ASN A 115 5.86 -19.48 27.95
CA ASN A 115 5.07 -18.65 27.04
C ASN A 115 5.22 -19.21 25.62
N ALA A 116 4.23 -18.92 24.77
CA ALA A 116 4.29 -19.23 23.35
C ALA A 116 4.02 -18.00 22.50
N ILE A 117 4.72 -17.90 21.38
CA ILE A 117 4.42 -16.98 20.29
C ILE A 117 3.98 -17.78 19.07
N GLY A 118 2.89 -17.35 18.45
CA GLY A 118 2.34 -17.90 17.22
C GLY A 118 2.28 -16.83 16.14
N VAL A 119 2.49 -17.21 14.89
CA VAL A 119 2.38 -16.34 13.72
C VAL A 119 1.56 -17.01 12.63
N TRP A 120 0.45 -16.40 12.25
CA TRP A 120 -0.20 -16.64 10.97
C TRP A 120 0.60 -15.96 9.86
N LEU A 121 0.86 -16.66 8.76
CA LEU A 121 1.68 -16.15 7.66
C LEU A 121 1.03 -16.46 6.31
N ALA A 122 0.96 -15.47 5.43
CA ALA A 122 0.45 -15.61 4.07
C ALA A 122 1.22 -14.74 3.06
N GLY A 123 1.07 -15.06 1.78
CA GLY A 123 1.81 -14.44 0.68
C GLY A 123 1.59 -12.93 0.50
N GLY A 124 0.36 -12.44 0.70
CA GLY A 124 0.02 -11.02 0.52
C GLY A 124 0.54 -10.45 -0.81
N TRP A 125 0.92 -9.17 -0.82
CA TRP A 125 1.51 -8.51 -2.00
C TRP A 125 2.83 -9.11 -2.47
N TYR A 126 3.57 -9.81 -1.61
CA TYR A 126 4.87 -10.36 -1.95
C TYR A 126 4.79 -11.48 -3.01
N THR A 127 3.73 -12.29 -2.96
CA THR A 127 3.54 -13.44 -3.87
C THR A 127 2.48 -13.20 -4.95
N GLU A 128 1.91 -11.99 -5.02
CA GLU A 128 0.95 -11.63 -6.06
C GLU A 128 1.60 -11.58 -7.46
N LYS A 129 0.73 -11.63 -8.47
CA LYS A 129 1.14 -11.49 -9.87
C LYS A 129 0.82 -10.09 -10.36
N TYR A 130 1.79 -9.45 -11.02
CA TYR A 130 1.64 -8.09 -11.52
C TYR A 130 1.84 -8.04 -13.04
N GLY A 131 1.00 -7.27 -13.73
CA GLY A 131 1.00 -7.12 -15.18
C GLY A 131 -0.42 -7.00 -15.74
N PHE A 132 -0.53 -6.73 -17.03
CA PHE A 132 -1.82 -6.52 -17.70
C PHE A 132 -2.15 -7.65 -18.68
N HIS A 133 -3.42 -7.75 -19.07
CA HIS A 133 -3.90 -8.57 -20.20
C HIS A 133 -3.47 -10.05 -20.17
N GLY A 134 -3.37 -10.65 -18.98
CA GLY A 134 -2.98 -12.06 -18.81
C GLY A 134 -1.47 -12.32 -18.82
N PHE A 135 -0.64 -11.28 -18.85
CA PHE A 135 0.83 -11.37 -18.74
C PHE A 135 1.33 -11.15 -17.31
N ALA A 136 0.44 -11.23 -16.31
CA ALA A 136 0.82 -11.03 -14.92
C ALA A 136 1.69 -12.19 -14.42
N THR A 137 2.86 -11.85 -13.85
CA THR A 137 3.81 -12.82 -13.30
C THR A 137 4.16 -12.50 -11.85
N PRO A 138 4.57 -13.49 -11.04
CA PRO A 138 5.14 -13.23 -9.72
C PRO A 138 6.34 -12.25 -9.85
N PHE A 139 6.46 -11.31 -8.91
CA PHE A 139 7.50 -10.27 -8.97
C PHE A 139 8.57 -10.38 -7.88
N TYR A 140 8.18 -10.55 -6.60
CA TYR A 140 9.16 -10.57 -5.50
C TYR A 140 9.63 -11.99 -5.15
N GLY A 141 8.71 -12.86 -4.72
CA GLY A 141 9.05 -14.24 -4.36
C GLY A 141 7.85 -15.16 -4.37
N GLU A 142 8.10 -16.46 -4.22
CA GLU A 142 7.08 -17.48 -4.38
C GLU A 142 6.40 -17.91 -3.08
N GLN A 143 7.04 -17.72 -1.93
CA GLN A 143 6.55 -18.13 -0.62
C GLN A 143 6.78 -17.03 0.41
N PRO A 144 5.90 -16.89 1.42
CA PRO A 144 6.07 -15.89 2.45
C PRO A 144 7.12 -16.29 3.48
N ALA A 145 7.69 -15.29 4.15
CA ALA A 145 8.63 -15.46 5.25
C ALA A 145 8.48 -14.31 6.27
N VAL A 146 8.86 -14.55 7.52
CA VAL A 146 8.72 -13.61 8.63
C VAL A 146 10.04 -13.44 9.38
N LYS A 147 10.25 -12.25 9.94
CA LYS A 147 11.24 -12.00 11.00
C LYS A 147 10.53 -11.53 12.24
N VAL A 148 10.85 -12.15 13.37
CA VAL A 148 10.23 -11.87 14.67
C VAL A 148 11.33 -11.72 15.70
N GLU A 149 11.34 -10.62 16.45
CA GLU A 149 12.29 -10.38 17.52
C GLU A 149 11.58 -9.79 18.74
N LEU A 150 11.54 -10.56 19.83
CA LEU A 150 10.94 -10.16 21.10
C LEU A 150 12.05 -9.78 22.09
N HIS A 151 12.07 -8.51 22.48
CA HIS A 151 13.01 -7.98 23.46
C HIS A 151 12.38 -7.96 24.84
N LEU A 152 13.01 -8.63 25.80
CA LEU A 152 12.61 -8.67 27.21
C LEU A 152 13.61 -7.87 28.03
N GLU A 153 13.12 -6.91 28.81
CA GLU A 153 13.90 -6.12 29.76
C GLU A 153 13.40 -6.41 31.18
N TYR A 154 14.32 -6.79 32.08
CA TYR A 154 14.02 -7.15 33.46
C TYR A 154 14.35 -6.01 34.42
N ALA A 155 13.73 -6.02 35.60
CA ALA A 155 13.89 -4.98 36.62
C ALA A 155 15.33 -4.87 37.18
N ASP A 156 16.14 -5.92 37.05
CA ASP A 156 17.56 -5.94 37.43
C ASP A 156 18.48 -5.37 36.33
N GLY A 157 17.92 -4.96 35.19
CA GLY A 157 18.64 -4.43 34.04
C GLY A 157 19.13 -5.49 33.05
N THR A 158 18.89 -6.79 33.30
CA THR A 158 19.21 -7.84 32.34
C THR A 158 18.25 -7.81 31.15
N ARG A 159 18.71 -8.34 30.02
CA ARG A 159 17.96 -8.38 28.76
C ARG A 159 18.02 -9.77 28.13
N GLN A 160 16.93 -10.17 27.50
CA GLN A 160 16.83 -11.41 26.74
C GLN A 160 16.15 -11.11 25.40
N THR A 161 16.66 -11.71 24.33
CA THR A 161 16.03 -11.67 23.01
C THR A 161 15.53 -13.07 22.66
N VAL A 162 14.26 -13.16 22.26
CA VAL A 162 13.68 -14.36 21.63
C VAL A 162 13.47 -14.00 20.16
N ALA A 163 14.18 -14.68 19.27
CA ALA A 163 14.23 -14.32 17.85
C ALA A 163 13.67 -15.47 16.98
N SER A 164 13.26 -15.17 15.75
CA SER A 164 12.95 -16.20 14.77
C SER A 164 14.21 -16.92 14.31
N GLY A 165 14.14 -18.26 14.23
CA GLY A 165 15.29 -19.11 13.96
C GLY A 165 14.93 -20.60 13.76
N PRO A 166 15.95 -21.48 13.66
CA PRO A 166 15.78 -22.92 13.38
C PRO A 166 14.94 -23.70 14.42
N GLU A 167 14.80 -23.17 15.62
CA GLU A 167 14.00 -23.72 16.72
C GLU A 167 12.49 -23.52 16.55
N TRP A 168 12.07 -22.73 15.57
CA TRP A 168 10.66 -22.54 15.25
C TRP A 168 10.09 -23.74 14.51
N ARG A 169 8.80 -23.97 14.71
CA ARG A 169 8.05 -25.04 14.02
C ARG A 169 6.89 -24.41 13.26
N GLY A 170 6.49 -25.03 12.16
CA GLY A 170 5.40 -24.56 11.33
C GLY A 170 4.55 -25.66 10.72
N THR A 171 3.42 -25.25 10.16
CA THR A 171 2.49 -26.11 9.44
C THR A 171 1.85 -25.36 8.28
N THR A 172 1.70 -26.03 7.14
CA THR A 172 0.90 -25.59 5.99
C THR A 172 -0.46 -26.32 5.93
N ALA A 173 -0.73 -27.21 6.89
CA ALA A 173 -1.96 -27.98 6.99
C ALA A 173 -3.05 -27.28 7.85
N GLY A 174 -2.79 -26.04 8.28
CA GLY A 174 -3.71 -25.24 9.09
C GLY A 174 -5.01 -24.87 8.38
N PRO A 175 -5.90 -24.13 9.07
CA PRO A 175 -7.24 -23.85 8.58
C PRO A 175 -7.28 -22.79 7.47
N LEU A 176 -6.26 -21.94 7.36
CA LEU A 176 -6.10 -21.06 6.21
C LEU A 176 -5.53 -21.86 5.02
N VAL A 177 -6.39 -22.23 4.07
CA VAL A 177 -6.05 -23.14 2.97
C VAL A 177 -5.36 -22.41 1.82
N SER A 178 -5.85 -21.22 1.47
CA SER A 178 -5.29 -20.35 0.44
C SER A 178 -5.61 -18.90 0.74
N SER A 179 -4.72 -17.99 0.35
CA SER A 179 -4.92 -16.55 0.53
C SER A 179 -4.25 -15.77 -0.60
N GLY A 180 -4.96 -14.78 -1.14
CA GLY A 180 -4.41 -13.78 -2.06
C GLY A 180 -5.21 -12.48 -2.00
N ILE A 181 -4.54 -11.36 -2.23
CA ILE A 181 -5.14 -10.02 -2.28
C ILE A 181 -6.18 -9.96 -3.41
N TYR A 182 -5.87 -10.50 -4.59
CA TYR A 182 -6.82 -10.48 -5.73
C TYR A 182 -7.77 -11.68 -5.74
N ALA A 183 -7.31 -12.84 -5.29
CA ALA A 183 -8.09 -14.07 -5.38
C ALA A 183 -9.17 -14.18 -4.29
N GLY A 184 -8.85 -13.72 -3.07
CA GLY A 184 -9.63 -13.96 -1.85
C GLY A 184 -9.03 -15.05 -0.97
N GLU A 185 -9.79 -15.49 0.03
CA GLU A 185 -9.34 -16.42 1.07
C GLU A 185 -10.19 -17.70 1.14
N SER A 186 -9.55 -18.87 1.29
CA SER A 186 -10.24 -20.12 1.60
C SER A 186 -9.85 -20.59 2.99
N PHE A 187 -10.84 -20.80 3.85
CA PHE A 187 -10.65 -21.26 5.22
C PHE A 187 -11.44 -22.55 5.49
N ASP A 188 -10.83 -23.50 6.19
CA ASP A 188 -11.40 -24.80 6.56
C ASP A 188 -11.32 -24.97 8.08
N ALA A 189 -12.40 -24.65 8.77
CA ALA A 189 -12.46 -24.62 10.23
C ALA A 189 -12.29 -26.01 10.86
N ARG A 190 -12.48 -27.09 10.10
CA ARG A 190 -12.20 -28.48 10.55
C ARG A 190 -10.72 -28.72 10.85
N ARG A 191 -9.83 -27.84 10.38
CA ARG A 191 -8.37 -27.93 10.57
C ARG A 191 -7.84 -27.05 11.70
N ILE A 192 -8.72 -26.40 12.47
CA ILE A 192 -8.30 -25.58 13.61
C ILE A 192 -7.66 -26.49 14.67
N GLU A 193 -6.42 -26.16 15.05
CA GLU A 193 -5.73 -26.79 16.18
C GLU A 193 -5.89 -25.86 17.40
N ALA A 194 -6.82 -26.22 18.30
CA ALA A 194 -7.12 -25.41 19.47
C ALA A 194 -5.87 -25.25 20.37
N GLY A 195 -5.59 -24.02 20.80
CA GLY A 195 -4.47 -23.72 21.69
C GLY A 195 -3.09 -23.76 21.02
N TRP A 196 -2.99 -23.78 19.68
CA TRP A 196 -1.70 -23.84 18.96
C TRP A 196 -0.70 -22.74 19.36
N SER A 197 -1.19 -21.55 19.76
CA SER A 197 -0.40 -20.40 20.21
C SER A 197 -0.31 -20.27 21.75
N LEU A 198 -0.69 -21.32 22.49
CA LEU A 198 -0.48 -21.45 23.94
C LEU A 198 0.80 -22.27 24.24
N PRO A 199 1.42 -22.08 25.42
CA PRO A 199 2.46 -22.98 25.90
C PRO A 199 1.91 -24.39 26.15
N ASP A 200 2.80 -25.39 26.17
CA ASP A 200 2.48 -26.81 26.37
C ASP A 200 1.63 -27.45 25.25
N PHE A 201 1.58 -26.81 24.07
CA PHE A 201 0.90 -27.35 22.90
C PHE A 201 1.73 -28.46 22.25
N ASP A 202 1.11 -29.61 21.92
CA ASP A 202 1.79 -30.72 21.23
C ASP A 202 1.98 -30.43 19.73
N ASP A 203 3.11 -29.79 19.42
CA ASP A 203 3.54 -29.50 18.05
C ASP A 203 4.42 -30.59 17.44
N SER A 204 4.41 -31.81 17.98
CA SER A 204 5.23 -32.93 17.47
C SER A 204 4.95 -33.26 15.99
N ARG A 205 3.74 -32.96 15.53
CA ARG A 205 3.31 -33.13 14.12
C ARG A 205 3.70 -31.96 13.21
N TRP A 206 4.09 -30.82 13.77
CA TRP A 206 4.58 -29.67 13.01
C TRP A 206 6.00 -29.95 12.54
N LEU A 207 6.43 -29.27 11.49
CA LEU A 207 7.77 -29.44 10.95
C LEU A 207 8.66 -28.26 11.36
N PRO A 208 9.99 -28.43 11.41
CA PRO A 208 10.89 -27.30 11.57
C PRO A 208 10.61 -26.23 10.51
N ALA A 209 10.60 -24.97 10.93
CA ALA A 209 10.47 -23.84 10.02
C ALA A 209 11.61 -23.85 8.99
N SER A 210 11.33 -23.40 7.77
CA SER A 210 12.40 -23.25 6.79
C SER A 210 13.18 -21.99 7.10
N VAL A 211 14.50 -22.09 7.25
CA VAL A 211 15.34 -20.90 7.35
C VAL A 211 15.55 -20.36 5.95
N ASP A 212 15.04 -19.15 5.70
CA ASP A 212 15.37 -18.39 4.51
C ASP A 212 16.76 -17.80 4.71
N SER A 213 17.74 -18.33 3.98
CA SER A 213 19.13 -17.90 4.08
C SER A 213 19.35 -16.45 3.63
N GLY A 214 18.32 -15.77 3.12
CA GLY A 214 18.40 -14.40 2.62
C GLY A 214 19.32 -14.26 1.41
N ALA A 215 19.75 -15.37 0.82
CA ALA A 215 20.51 -15.39 -0.42
C ALA A 215 19.55 -15.12 -1.59
N ALA A 216 19.97 -14.26 -2.52
CA ALA A 216 19.28 -14.12 -3.80
C ALA A 216 19.12 -15.50 -4.44
N ASP A 217 17.88 -16.00 -4.57
CA ASP A 217 17.61 -17.17 -5.39
C ASP A 217 17.92 -16.82 -6.84
N SER A 218 19.03 -17.33 -7.36
CA SER A 218 19.49 -17.12 -8.74
C SER A 218 18.47 -17.57 -9.80
N ARG A 219 17.41 -18.30 -9.41
CA ARG A 219 16.31 -18.74 -10.27
C ARG A 219 15.08 -17.82 -10.22
N ALA A 220 15.01 -16.88 -9.29
CA ALA A 220 13.96 -15.86 -9.20
C ALA A 220 14.54 -14.50 -9.63
N PRO A 221 14.21 -14.00 -10.84
CA PRO A 221 14.64 -12.67 -11.27
C PRO A 221 14.18 -11.61 -10.27
N GLY A 222 15.11 -10.86 -9.68
CA GLY A 222 14.81 -9.82 -8.69
C GLY A 222 14.96 -10.22 -7.22
N SER A 223 15.30 -11.48 -6.93
CA SER A 223 15.63 -11.89 -5.55
C SER A 223 16.84 -11.09 -5.03
N LYS A 224 16.64 -10.40 -3.91
CA LYS A 224 17.68 -9.67 -3.18
C LYS A 224 17.68 -10.16 -1.74
N PRO A 225 18.78 -9.95 -1.00
CA PRO A 225 18.75 -10.06 0.45
C PRO A 225 17.61 -9.22 1.04
N TRP A 226 17.11 -9.63 2.21
CA TRP A 226 16.13 -8.86 2.96
C TRP A 226 16.59 -7.40 3.07
N ALA A 227 15.76 -6.48 2.58
CA ALA A 227 16.04 -5.07 2.68
C ALA A 227 16.04 -4.61 4.15
N GLU A 228 16.58 -3.42 4.39
CA GLU A 228 16.58 -2.83 5.71
C GLU A 228 15.13 -2.65 6.22
N ALA A 229 14.87 -3.18 7.42
CA ALA A 229 13.58 -3.04 8.07
C ALA A 229 13.53 -1.75 8.88
N THR A 230 12.79 -0.77 8.37
CA THR A 230 12.56 0.54 9.01
C THR A 230 11.28 0.52 9.84
N PRO A 231 11.21 1.26 10.97
CA PRO A 231 9.98 1.35 11.75
C PRO A 231 8.82 1.90 10.90
N ALA A 232 7.63 1.31 11.03
CA ALA A 232 6.44 1.82 10.37
C ALA A 232 6.11 3.25 10.87
N VAL A 233 5.96 4.19 9.93
CA VAL A 233 5.58 5.60 10.21
C VAL A 233 4.18 5.95 9.73
N ALA A 234 3.59 5.11 8.86
CA ALA A 234 2.21 5.26 8.44
C ALA A 234 1.28 4.78 9.57
N PRO A 235 0.11 5.41 9.77
CA PRO A 235 -0.94 4.82 10.60
C PRO A 235 -1.28 3.41 10.11
N PRO A 236 -1.49 2.43 10.99
CA PRO A 236 -1.66 1.04 10.59
C PRO A 236 -2.99 0.80 9.87
N VAL A 237 -3.09 -0.29 9.13
CA VAL A 237 -4.37 -0.74 8.57
C VAL A 237 -5.19 -1.41 9.68
N ARG A 238 -6.46 -1.01 9.83
CA ARG A 238 -7.37 -1.53 10.87
C ARG A 238 -8.75 -1.83 10.31
N ARG A 239 -9.55 -2.54 11.11
CA ARG A 239 -11.00 -2.61 11.00
C ARG A 239 -11.59 -1.31 11.53
N ILE A 240 -12.14 -0.48 10.65
CA ILE A 240 -12.50 0.92 10.95
C ILE A 240 -13.95 1.03 11.41
N GLU A 241 -14.87 0.40 10.68
CA GLU A 241 -16.29 0.35 11.03
C GLU A 241 -16.96 -0.88 10.41
N GLU A 242 -18.16 -1.16 10.87
CA GLU A 242 -19.00 -2.25 10.37
C GLU A 242 -20.25 -1.68 9.70
N LEU A 243 -20.56 -2.18 8.51
CA LEU A 243 -21.76 -1.83 7.76
C LEU A 243 -22.70 -3.04 7.67
N PRO A 244 -23.94 -2.95 8.17
CA PRO A 244 -24.89 -4.03 8.09
C PRO A 244 -25.36 -4.24 6.65
N VAL A 245 -25.88 -5.44 6.36
CA VAL A 245 -26.64 -5.67 5.13
C VAL A 245 -27.84 -4.73 5.11
N ARG A 246 -27.96 -3.92 4.07
CA ARG A 246 -29.08 -2.98 3.89
C ARG A 246 -30.27 -3.67 3.23
N GLU A 247 -30.01 -4.53 2.25
CA GLU A 247 -31.04 -5.23 1.49
C GLU A 247 -30.52 -6.60 1.02
N ILE A 248 -31.40 -7.61 1.03
CA ILE A 248 -31.16 -8.91 0.38
C ILE A 248 -31.95 -8.92 -0.92
N LEU A 249 -31.24 -9.16 -2.01
CA LEU A 249 -31.75 -9.20 -3.37
C LEU A 249 -31.76 -10.64 -3.88
N THR A 250 -32.78 -11.00 -4.64
CA THR A 250 -32.78 -12.20 -5.48
C THR A 250 -32.52 -11.78 -6.92
N THR A 251 -31.42 -12.26 -7.51
CA THR A 251 -31.08 -11.93 -8.89
C THR A 251 -31.99 -12.65 -9.90
N PRO A 252 -32.02 -12.25 -11.18
CA PRO A 252 -32.80 -12.94 -12.21
C PRO A 252 -32.50 -14.45 -12.33
N SER A 253 -31.26 -14.88 -12.06
CA SER A 253 -30.85 -16.28 -12.02
C SER A 253 -31.19 -17.01 -10.72
N GLY A 254 -31.74 -16.31 -9.73
CA GLY A 254 -32.13 -16.84 -8.42
C GLY A 254 -31.02 -16.80 -7.37
N ALA A 255 -29.91 -16.11 -7.61
CA ALA A 255 -28.84 -15.97 -6.62
C ALA A 255 -29.24 -15.00 -5.49
N THR A 256 -28.67 -15.23 -4.30
CA THR A 256 -28.82 -14.32 -3.15
C THR A 256 -27.69 -13.30 -3.16
N VAL A 257 -28.02 -12.01 -3.27
CA VAL A 257 -27.06 -10.90 -3.28
C VAL A 257 -27.38 -9.92 -2.16
N LEU A 258 -26.37 -9.54 -1.39
CA LEU A 258 -26.44 -8.54 -0.34
C LEU A 258 -26.08 -7.18 -0.93
N ASP A 259 -26.87 -6.14 -0.64
CA ASP A 259 -26.52 -4.74 -0.86
C ASP A 259 -26.17 -4.08 0.48
N PHE A 260 -24.98 -3.51 0.61
CA PHE A 260 -24.55 -2.75 1.79
C PHE A 260 -24.90 -1.26 1.70
N GLY A 261 -25.45 -0.80 0.58
CA GLY A 261 -25.83 0.59 0.34
C GLY A 261 -24.66 1.54 0.08
N GLN A 262 -23.43 1.06 0.20
CA GLN A 262 -22.18 1.82 0.03
C GLN A 262 -21.15 0.94 -0.68
N ASN A 263 -20.46 1.50 -1.68
CA ASN A 263 -19.26 0.86 -2.23
C ASN A 263 -18.09 1.09 -1.26
N LEU A 264 -17.67 0.03 -0.59
CA LEU A 264 -16.69 0.05 0.50
C LEU A 264 -15.47 -0.80 0.14
N VAL A 265 -14.44 -0.73 0.96
CA VAL A 265 -13.27 -1.61 0.87
C VAL A 265 -13.08 -2.32 2.19
N GLY A 266 -12.94 -3.63 2.13
CA GLY A 266 -12.90 -4.45 3.32
C GLY A 266 -13.19 -5.91 3.02
N ARG A 267 -13.91 -6.55 3.94
CA ARG A 267 -14.22 -7.98 3.91
C ARG A 267 -15.52 -8.27 4.65
N LEU A 268 -16.08 -9.46 4.45
CA LEU A 268 -17.26 -9.89 5.20
C LEU A 268 -16.86 -10.64 6.45
N ARG A 269 -17.52 -10.33 7.57
CA ARG A 269 -17.57 -11.18 8.75
C ARG A 269 -18.91 -11.90 8.76
N ILE A 270 -18.87 -13.22 8.94
CA ILE A 270 -20.05 -14.07 9.01
C ILE A 270 -20.14 -14.74 10.38
N ARG A 271 -21.37 -14.99 10.80
CA ARG A 271 -21.72 -15.85 11.90
C ARG A 271 -22.65 -16.93 11.40
N VAL A 272 -22.32 -18.19 11.63
CA VAL A 272 -23.05 -19.28 10.97
C VAL A 272 -23.02 -20.57 11.77
N SER A 273 -24.13 -21.31 11.68
CA SER A 273 -24.24 -22.68 12.19
C SER A 273 -24.69 -23.60 11.05
N GLY A 274 -24.11 -24.79 10.99
CA GLY A 274 -24.45 -25.75 9.96
C GLY A 274 -23.61 -27.02 9.99
N ASP A 275 -23.86 -27.88 9.01
CA ASP A 275 -23.21 -29.19 8.92
C ASP A 275 -21.69 -29.07 8.68
N ALA A 276 -20.92 -29.90 9.38
CA ALA A 276 -19.48 -30.04 9.18
C ALA A 276 -19.15 -30.28 7.70
N GLY A 277 -18.21 -29.52 7.15
CA GLY A 277 -17.77 -29.64 5.76
C GLY A 277 -18.66 -28.92 4.73
N ARG A 278 -19.77 -28.30 5.13
CA ARG A 278 -20.50 -27.37 4.23
C ARG A 278 -19.59 -26.18 3.93
N ARG A 279 -19.50 -25.80 2.64
CA ARG A 279 -18.66 -24.69 2.17
C ARG A 279 -19.52 -23.54 1.68
N ILE A 280 -19.44 -22.41 2.39
CA ILE A 280 -20.03 -21.12 2.00
C ILE A 280 -19.06 -20.41 1.07
N THR A 281 -19.57 -19.76 0.03
CA THR A 281 -18.78 -18.94 -0.91
C THR A 281 -19.34 -17.52 -0.95
N LEU A 282 -18.46 -16.53 -0.87
CA LEU A 282 -18.76 -15.10 -0.86
C LEU A 282 -18.06 -14.44 -2.05
N ARG A 283 -18.81 -13.87 -2.98
CA ARG A 283 -18.27 -13.20 -4.17
C ARG A 283 -18.60 -11.72 -4.15
N HIS A 284 -17.63 -10.86 -4.40
CA HIS A 284 -17.74 -9.42 -4.17
C HIS A 284 -17.72 -8.62 -5.48
N ALA A 285 -18.58 -7.61 -5.61
CA ALA A 285 -18.54 -6.68 -6.75
C ALA A 285 -19.06 -5.26 -6.40
N GLU A 286 -18.61 -4.28 -7.18
CA GLU A 286 -19.02 -2.88 -7.00
C GLU A 286 -20.42 -2.58 -7.53
N VAL A 287 -20.85 -3.27 -8.59
CA VAL A 287 -22.08 -2.97 -9.33
C VAL A 287 -22.82 -4.23 -9.76
N LEU A 288 -24.11 -4.06 -10.02
CA LEU A 288 -24.93 -5.04 -10.73
C LEU A 288 -25.02 -4.67 -12.21
N GLU A 289 -25.03 -5.68 -13.09
CA GLU A 289 -25.25 -5.54 -14.53
C GLU A 289 -26.38 -6.50 -14.90
N ASP A 290 -27.45 -5.97 -15.50
CA ASP A 290 -28.69 -6.70 -15.78
C ASP A 290 -29.31 -7.43 -14.56
N GLY A 291 -29.12 -6.85 -13.36
CA GLY A 291 -29.61 -7.42 -12.10
C GLY A 291 -28.74 -8.54 -11.51
N GLU A 292 -27.63 -8.88 -12.17
CA GLU A 292 -26.65 -9.88 -11.72
C GLU A 292 -25.37 -9.23 -11.20
N LEU A 293 -24.61 -9.97 -10.41
CA LEU A 293 -23.31 -9.50 -9.91
C LEU A 293 -22.32 -9.30 -11.08
N SER A 294 -21.85 -8.07 -11.30
CA SER A 294 -20.92 -7.79 -12.42
C SER A 294 -19.47 -8.04 -12.02
N LEU A 295 -18.96 -9.23 -12.36
CA LEU A 295 -17.58 -9.63 -12.09
C LEU A 295 -16.61 -9.25 -13.22
N ARG A 296 -17.13 -8.96 -14.43
CA ARG A 296 -16.31 -8.62 -15.60
C ARG A 296 -15.31 -7.46 -15.35
N PRO A 297 -15.67 -6.35 -14.68
CA PRO A 297 -14.75 -5.25 -14.42
C PRO A 297 -13.59 -5.59 -13.47
N LEU A 298 -13.67 -6.70 -12.72
CA LEU A 298 -12.60 -7.17 -11.83
C LEU A 298 -11.42 -7.78 -12.60
N ARG A 299 -11.60 -8.04 -13.90
CA ARG A 299 -10.63 -8.69 -14.79
C ARG A 299 -10.22 -10.06 -14.24
N LEU A 300 -8.96 -10.26 -13.81
CA LEU A 300 -8.50 -11.56 -13.28
C LEU A 300 -8.56 -11.64 -11.74
N ALA A 301 -8.99 -10.60 -11.04
CA ALA A 301 -9.26 -10.69 -9.61
C ALA A 301 -10.54 -11.50 -9.39
N ALA A 302 -10.42 -12.63 -8.68
CA ALA A 302 -11.56 -13.47 -8.38
C ALA A 302 -12.44 -12.89 -7.27
N ALA A 303 -11.86 -12.12 -6.34
CA ALA A 303 -12.55 -11.47 -5.21
C ALA A 303 -13.54 -12.41 -4.49
N THR A 304 -13.11 -13.66 -4.25
CA THR A 304 -13.96 -14.74 -3.76
C THR A 304 -13.39 -15.35 -2.50
N ASP A 305 -14.17 -15.29 -1.42
CA ASP A 305 -13.81 -15.94 -0.17
C ASP A 305 -14.65 -17.20 0.05
N SER A 306 -14.14 -18.13 0.84
CA SER A 306 -14.89 -19.34 1.18
C SER A 306 -14.55 -19.90 2.55
N TYR A 307 -15.59 -20.36 3.23
CA TYR A 307 -15.52 -20.88 4.59
C TYR A 307 -16.12 -22.28 4.64
N THR A 308 -15.33 -23.26 5.08
CA THR A 308 -15.79 -24.63 5.31
C THR A 308 -16.00 -24.83 6.80
N LEU A 309 -17.25 -25.10 7.19
CA LEU A 309 -17.65 -25.20 8.59
C LEU A 309 -16.98 -26.39 9.27
N ALA A 310 -16.55 -26.19 10.52
CA ALA A 310 -16.11 -27.28 11.39
C ALA A 310 -17.29 -28.19 11.72
N GLY A 311 -18.45 -27.57 11.90
CA GLY A 311 -19.68 -28.18 12.33
C GLY A 311 -19.62 -28.60 13.78
N GLY A 312 -20.78 -28.53 14.42
CA GLY A 312 -21.04 -29.17 15.68
C GLY A 312 -22.54 -29.12 15.97
N GLY A 313 -22.98 -29.99 16.87
CA GLY A 313 -24.39 -30.05 17.26
C GLY A 313 -24.83 -28.79 18.00
N GLU A 314 -26.02 -28.81 18.60
CA GLU A 314 -26.58 -27.70 19.38
C GLU A 314 -25.60 -27.14 20.46
N ASP A 315 -24.61 -27.93 20.89
CA ASP A 315 -23.62 -27.58 21.91
C ASP A 315 -22.35 -26.85 21.41
N SER A 316 -22.08 -26.77 20.09
CA SER A 316 -20.83 -26.17 19.58
C SER A 316 -20.88 -24.66 19.38
N GLY A 317 -22.07 -24.06 19.50
CA GLY A 317 -22.28 -22.64 19.27
C GLY A 317 -22.17 -22.23 17.79
N GLU A 318 -22.35 -20.93 17.57
CA GLU A 318 -22.25 -20.27 16.27
C GLU A 318 -20.77 -20.05 15.89
N GLU A 319 -20.37 -20.43 14.67
CA GLU A 319 -19.02 -20.19 14.15
C GLU A 319 -18.92 -18.76 13.63
N GLU A 320 -17.91 -17.99 14.05
CA GLU A 320 -17.61 -16.65 13.51
C GLU A 320 -16.35 -16.70 12.64
N TRP A 321 -16.41 -16.11 11.45
CA TRP A 321 -15.26 -16.02 10.56
C TRP A 321 -15.21 -14.71 9.78
N GLU A 322 -13.98 -14.23 9.60
CA GLU A 322 -13.62 -13.08 8.80
C GLU A 322 -12.29 -13.42 8.10
N PRO A 323 -12.15 -13.23 6.77
CA PRO A 323 -10.88 -13.42 6.08
C PRO A 323 -9.75 -12.63 6.77
N ARG A 324 -8.50 -13.10 6.74
CA ARG A 324 -7.40 -12.42 7.45
C ARG A 324 -6.50 -11.60 6.53
N PHE A 325 -6.19 -12.13 5.34
CA PHE A 325 -5.08 -11.65 4.52
C PHE A 325 -5.50 -11.23 3.10
N THR A 326 -6.77 -10.89 2.93
CA THR A 326 -7.35 -10.35 1.70
C THR A 326 -8.27 -9.16 1.99
N PHE A 327 -8.63 -8.43 0.94
CA PHE A 327 -9.65 -7.39 0.95
C PHE A 327 -10.26 -7.23 -0.45
N HIS A 328 -11.47 -6.68 -0.49
CA HIS A 328 -12.24 -6.48 -1.72
C HIS A 328 -12.82 -5.07 -1.75
N GLY A 329 -12.91 -4.46 -2.93
CA GLY A 329 -13.74 -3.29 -3.19
C GLY A 329 -15.13 -3.72 -3.69
N PHE A 330 -16.18 -3.44 -2.93
CA PHE A 330 -17.53 -3.91 -3.25
C PHE A 330 -18.62 -3.09 -2.60
N ARG A 331 -19.80 -3.10 -3.24
CA ARG A 331 -21.08 -2.74 -2.62
C ARG A 331 -21.99 -3.95 -2.46
N TYR A 332 -21.83 -4.91 -3.35
CA TYR A 332 -22.66 -6.10 -3.44
C TYR A 332 -21.84 -7.34 -3.16
N ALA A 333 -22.44 -8.30 -2.46
CA ALA A 333 -21.84 -9.62 -2.27
C ALA A 333 -22.84 -10.73 -2.55
N GLN A 334 -22.49 -11.68 -3.41
CA GLN A 334 -23.27 -12.90 -3.59
C GLN A 334 -22.88 -13.94 -2.54
N VAL A 335 -23.88 -14.58 -1.94
CA VAL A 335 -23.70 -15.67 -0.97
C VAL A 335 -24.23 -16.97 -1.57
N ASP A 336 -23.37 -17.98 -1.64
CA ASP A 336 -23.73 -19.32 -2.10
C ASP A 336 -23.60 -20.35 -0.97
N ASN A 337 -24.46 -21.36 -0.98
CA ASN A 337 -24.48 -22.50 -0.04
C ASN A 337 -24.62 -22.11 1.45
N TRP A 338 -25.34 -21.03 1.74
CA TRP A 338 -25.71 -20.69 3.12
C TRP A 338 -26.59 -21.79 3.74
N PRO A 339 -26.36 -22.22 4.99
CA PRO A 339 -27.22 -23.19 5.66
C PRO A 339 -28.57 -22.57 6.07
N GLY A 340 -29.67 -23.13 5.57
CA GLY A 340 -31.01 -22.67 5.92
C GLY A 340 -31.37 -21.31 5.31
N GLU A 341 -32.19 -20.54 6.03
CA GLU A 341 -32.54 -19.17 5.65
C GLU A 341 -31.44 -18.20 6.11
N LEU A 342 -31.06 -17.26 5.24
CA LEU A 342 -30.06 -16.25 5.56
C LEU A 342 -30.66 -15.12 6.39
N ASP A 343 -30.25 -15.02 7.65
CA ASP A 343 -30.47 -13.82 8.46
C ASP A 343 -29.47 -12.73 8.03
N PRO A 344 -29.91 -11.54 7.58
CA PRO A 344 -29.00 -10.43 7.25
C PRO A 344 -28.10 -10.01 8.43
N ALA A 345 -28.50 -10.22 9.68
CA ALA A 345 -27.69 -9.90 10.85
C ALA A 345 -26.50 -10.85 11.03
N ALA A 346 -26.51 -12.01 10.36
CA ALA A 346 -25.43 -12.98 10.37
C ALA A 346 -24.22 -12.55 9.52
N ILE A 347 -24.35 -11.49 8.72
CA ILE A 347 -23.29 -10.98 7.83
C ILE A 347 -23.12 -9.48 8.03
N THR A 348 -21.88 -9.03 8.21
CA THR A 348 -21.53 -7.60 8.24
C THR A 348 -20.33 -7.33 7.36
N ALA A 349 -20.30 -6.17 6.71
CA ALA A 349 -19.12 -5.71 6.00
C ALA A 349 -18.20 -4.94 6.94
N VAL A 350 -16.99 -5.43 7.11
CA VAL A 350 -15.94 -4.80 7.92
C VAL A 350 -15.10 -3.91 7.01
N VAL A 351 -15.21 -2.59 7.18
CA VAL A 351 -14.46 -1.61 6.41
C VAL A 351 -13.02 -1.58 6.89
N VAL A 352 -12.06 -1.70 5.97
CA VAL A 352 -10.63 -1.78 6.27
C VAL A 352 -9.86 -0.75 5.46
N HIS A 353 -9.05 0.07 6.14
CA HIS A 353 -8.10 1.00 5.53
C HIS A 353 -7.07 1.46 6.58
N ASN A 354 -6.07 2.25 6.19
CA ASN A 354 -5.17 2.89 7.14
C ASN A 354 -5.95 3.81 8.08
N ASP A 355 -5.77 3.63 9.39
CA ASP A 355 -6.45 4.35 10.47
C ASP A 355 -5.87 5.76 10.65
N MET A 356 -5.99 6.55 9.58
CA MET A 356 -5.63 7.95 9.60
C MET A 356 -6.68 8.75 10.38
N ARG A 357 -6.23 9.78 11.08
CA ARG A 357 -7.14 10.71 11.76
C ARG A 357 -7.87 11.57 10.74
N ARG A 358 -9.20 11.61 10.80
CA ARG A 358 -10.01 12.52 9.98
C ARG A 358 -9.78 13.98 10.38
N THR A 359 -9.61 14.87 9.40
CA THR A 359 -9.28 16.29 9.63
C THR A 359 -10.17 17.27 8.88
N GLY A 360 -10.85 16.84 7.81
CA GLY A 360 -11.67 17.73 6.98
C GLY A 360 -13.10 17.24 6.77
N TRP A 361 -14.05 18.13 6.97
CA TRP A 361 -15.48 17.94 6.72
C TRP A 361 -16.00 19.04 5.80
N PHE A 362 -17.11 18.77 5.11
CA PHE A 362 -17.78 19.75 4.25
C PHE A 362 -19.27 19.43 4.21
N GLU A 363 -20.09 20.48 4.29
CA GLU A 363 -21.53 20.45 4.11
C GLU A 363 -21.98 21.78 3.51
N CYS A 364 -22.97 21.74 2.63
CA CYS A 364 -23.63 22.92 2.09
C CYS A 364 -25.12 22.66 1.84
N SER A 365 -25.83 23.68 1.36
CA SER A 365 -27.27 23.59 1.09
C SER A 365 -27.64 22.75 -0.14
N ASP A 366 -26.66 22.38 -0.99
CA ASP A 366 -26.88 21.54 -2.16
C ASP A 366 -26.60 20.05 -1.80
N PRO A 367 -27.64 19.19 -1.77
CA PRO A 367 -27.45 17.79 -1.40
C PRO A 367 -26.59 17.00 -2.39
N MET A 368 -26.51 17.41 -3.67
CA MET A 368 -25.64 16.74 -4.64
C MET A 368 -24.16 17.03 -4.37
N LEU A 369 -23.83 18.24 -3.93
CA LEU A 369 -22.45 18.57 -3.54
C LEU A 369 -22.04 17.86 -2.25
N ASN A 370 -22.96 17.70 -1.30
CA ASN A 370 -22.71 16.89 -0.10
C ASN A 370 -22.45 15.42 -0.48
N ARG A 371 -23.28 14.86 -1.38
CA ARG A 371 -23.08 13.51 -1.92
C ARG A 371 -21.74 13.36 -2.66
N LEU A 372 -21.34 14.36 -3.45
CA LEU A 372 -20.04 14.35 -4.13
C LEU A 372 -18.88 14.29 -3.12
N HIS A 373 -18.94 15.11 -2.06
CA HIS A 373 -17.92 15.09 -1.00
C HIS A 373 -17.90 13.74 -0.25
N GLU A 374 -19.06 13.17 0.08
CA GLU A 374 -19.16 11.83 0.69
C GLU A 374 -18.58 10.75 -0.23
N ASN A 375 -18.84 10.81 -1.53
CA ASN A 375 -18.28 9.87 -2.49
C ASN A 375 -16.75 10.00 -2.59
N ALA A 376 -16.21 11.23 -2.61
CA ALA A 376 -14.77 11.46 -2.61
C ALA A 376 -14.10 10.94 -1.34
N LEU A 377 -14.77 11.09 -0.19
CA LEU A 377 -14.35 10.51 1.08
C LEU A 377 -14.29 8.98 1.00
N TRP A 378 -15.36 8.31 0.57
CA TRP A 378 -15.38 6.86 0.47
C TRP A 378 -14.38 6.32 -0.56
N GLY A 379 -14.19 7.03 -1.67
CA GLY A 379 -13.14 6.74 -2.64
C GLY A 379 -11.73 6.84 -2.04
N MET A 380 -11.46 7.86 -1.22
CA MET A 380 -10.20 7.97 -0.47
C MET A 380 -10.02 6.82 0.50
N ARG A 381 -11.04 6.53 1.33
CA ARG A 381 -10.97 5.44 2.32
C ARG A 381 -10.68 4.11 1.65
N GLY A 382 -11.28 3.86 0.50
CA GLY A 382 -11.03 2.63 -0.25
C GLY A 382 -9.63 2.52 -0.85
N ASN A 383 -8.97 3.64 -1.13
CA ASN A 383 -7.68 3.67 -1.83
C ASN A 383 -6.49 4.03 -0.93
N PHE A 384 -6.69 4.09 0.38
CA PHE A 384 -5.61 4.31 1.36
C PHE A 384 -5.51 3.07 2.25
N LEU A 385 -5.05 1.97 1.65
CA LEU A 385 -4.86 0.67 2.29
C LEU A 385 -3.47 0.17 1.91
N ALA A 386 -2.52 0.30 2.83
CA ALA A 386 -1.07 0.11 2.68
C ALA A 386 -0.39 1.03 1.65
N LEU A 387 -1.05 1.32 0.52
CA LEU A 387 -0.60 2.20 -0.57
C LEU A 387 -1.72 3.16 -1.00
N PRO A 388 -1.37 4.32 -1.59
CA PRO A 388 -2.34 5.18 -2.27
C PRO A 388 -2.72 4.56 -3.63
N THR A 389 -3.67 3.62 -3.64
CA THR A 389 -4.00 2.83 -4.82
C THR A 389 -4.83 3.59 -5.87
N ASP A 390 -4.76 3.17 -7.13
CA ASP A 390 -5.68 3.65 -8.19
C ASP A 390 -7.11 3.18 -7.96
N CYS A 391 -7.25 1.91 -7.57
CA CYS A 391 -8.53 1.27 -7.34
C CYS A 391 -8.39 0.10 -6.35
N PRO A 392 -9.46 -0.33 -5.65
CA PRO A 392 -9.36 -1.37 -4.61
C PRO A 392 -9.91 -2.76 -4.99
N GLN A 393 -10.50 -2.93 -6.17
CA GLN A 393 -11.33 -4.07 -6.54
C GLN A 393 -10.68 -5.03 -7.54
N ARG A 394 -10.11 -4.52 -8.64
CA ARG A 394 -9.57 -5.35 -9.73
C ARG A 394 -8.13 -5.80 -9.45
N ASP A 395 -7.57 -6.59 -10.36
CA ASP A 395 -6.16 -7.06 -10.39
C ASP A 395 -5.17 -5.92 -10.73
N GLU A 396 -5.19 -4.85 -9.94
CA GLU A 396 -4.30 -3.70 -10.07
C GLU A 396 -3.88 -3.20 -8.69
N ARG A 397 -4.69 -2.34 -8.05
CA ARG A 397 -4.47 -1.86 -6.66
C ARG A 397 -3.03 -1.37 -6.45
N LEU A 398 -2.52 -0.64 -7.43
CA LEU A 398 -1.13 -0.20 -7.49
C LEU A 398 -1.03 1.25 -7.04
N GLY A 399 0.12 1.62 -6.46
CA GLY A 399 0.42 3.00 -6.09
C GLY A 399 0.74 3.87 -7.30
N TRP A 400 -0.24 4.11 -8.17
CA TRP A 400 -0.07 4.94 -9.36
C TRP A 400 0.26 6.38 -8.98
N THR A 401 1.41 6.85 -9.49
CA THR A 401 2.01 8.12 -9.06
C THR A 401 1.20 9.33 -9.52
N GLY A 402 0.61 9.28 -10.71
CA GLY A 402 -0.22 10.35 -11.26
C GLY A 402 -1.51 10.58 -10.47
N ASP A 403 -2.15 9.50 -10.06
CA ASP A 403 -3.41 9.48 -9.31
C ASP A 403 -3.24 10.15 -7.94
N ILE A 404 -2.25 9.69 -7.16
CA ILE A 404 -2.00 10.29 -5.84
C ILE A 404 -1.47 11.71 -5.94
N GLN A 405 -0.70 12.05 -6.98
CA GLN A 405 -0.30 13.42 -7.21
C GLN A 405 -1.51 14.35 -7.28
N VAL A 406 -2.48 14.05 -8.16
CA VAL A 406 -3.63 14.94 -8.38
C VAL A 406 -4.55 14.97 -7.15
N PHE A 407 -4.62 13.86 -6.42
CA PHE A 407 -5.51 13.72 -5.26
C PHE A 407 -4.88 14.17 -3.94
N SER A 408 -3.55 14.28 -3.83
CA SER A 408 -2.83 14.62 -2.59
C SER A 408 -3.34 15.90 -1.88
N PRO A 409 -3.76 16.98 -2.56
CA PRO A 409 -4.30 18.15 -1.86
C PRO A 409 -5.64 17.86 -1.19
N THR A 410 -6.50 17.07 -1.83
CA THR A 410 -7.80 16.64 -1.30
C THR A 410 -7.59 15.64 -0.17
N ALA A 411 -6.70 14.66 -0.35
CA ALA A 411 -6.37 13.68 0.68
C ALA A 411 -5.90 14.36 1.98
N SER A 412 -4.99 15.33 1.86
CA SER A 412 -4.44 16.09 2.99
C SER A 412 -5.46 17.03 3.65
N TYR A 413 -6.57 17.36 2.97
CA TYR A 413 -7.70 18.06 3.58
C TYR A 413 -8.57 17.08 4.37
N LEU A 414 -8.91 15.94 3.78
CA LEU A 414 -9.85 14.98 4.36
C LEU A 414 -9.26 14.30 5.60
N TYR A 415 -8.01 13.83 5.53
CA TYR A 415 -7.33 13.10 6.59
C TYR A 415 -5.92 13.64 6.86
N ASP A 416 -5.39 13.30 8.04
CA ASP A 416 -3.97 13.41 8.38
C ASP A 416 -3.16 12.38 7.59
N SER A 417 -2.88 12.70 6.33
CA SER A 417 -2.18 11.81 5.38
C SER A 417 -0.65 11.93 5.44
N LEU A 418 -0.10 12.68 6.41
CA LEU A 418 1.33 13.00 6.47
C LEU A 418 2.19 11.75 6.63
N GLY A 419 1.95 10.94 7.67
CA GLY A 419 2.73 9.72 7.94
C GLY A 419 2.62 8.71 6.81
N PHE A 420 1.40 8.53 6.28
CA PHE A 420 1.11 7.62 5.17
C PHE A 420 1.87 7.98 3.89
N LEU A 421 1.70 9.21 3.39
CA LEU A 421 2.35 9.64 2.16
C LEU A 421 3.86 9.87 2.35
N SER A 422 4.31 10.18 3.57
CA SER A 422 5.75 10.23 3.89
C SER A 422 6.42 8.86 3.82
N SER A 423 5.72 7.78 4.18
CA SER A 423 6.23 6.42 4.01
C SER A 423 6.31 6.06 2.53
N TRP A 424 5.24 6.28 1.76
CA TRP A 424 5.21 6.02 0.32
C TRP A 424 6.27 6.81 -0.46
N LEU A 425 6.50 8.07 -0.10
CA LEU A 425 7.56 8.90 -0.71
C LEU A 425 8.99 8.38 -0.45
N GLN A 426 9.21 7.57 0.60
CA GLN A 426 10.51 6.91 0.78
C GLN A 426 10.71 5.83 -0.28
N ASP A 427 9.69 5.01 -0.54
CA ASP A 427 9.75 4.00 -1.60
C ASP A 427 9.91 4.64 -2.98
N LEU A 428 9.21 5.75 -3.23
CA LEU A 428 9.34 6.50 -4.47
C LEU A 428 10.79 6.98 -4.69
N ALA A 429 11.39 7.60 -3.68
CA ALA A 429 12.75 8.11 -3.76
C ALA A 429 13.78 6.98 -3.94
N LEU A 430 13.61 5.86 -3.24
CA LEU A 430 14.47 4.68 -3.37
C LEU A 430 14.41 4.11 -4.78
N GLU A 431 13.21 3.83 -5.30
CA GLU A 431 13.04 3.26 -6.64
C GLU A 431 13.45 4.22 -7.77
N GLN A 432 13.24 5.53 -7.58
CA GLN A 432 13.70 6.57 -8.49
C GLN A 432 15.24 6.62 -8.57
N SER A 433 15.93 6.39 -7.44
CA SER A 433 17.40 6.42 -7.40
C SER A 433 18.05 5.37 -8.30
N HIS A 434 17.38 4.21 -8.46
CA HIS A 434 17.80 3.13 -9.35
C HIS A 434 17.58 3.43 -10.84
N ARG A 435 16.88 4.52 -11.15
CA ARG A 435 16.39 4.88 -12.49
C ARG A 435 16.92 6.23 -12.95
N ASN A 436 18.10 6.61 -12.46
CA ASN A 436 18.78 7.85 -12.82
C ASN A 436 17.89 9.10 -12.65
N GLY A 437 17.06 9.13 -11.59
CA GLY A 437 16.14 10.23 -11.32
C GLY A 437 14.77 10.12 -12.00
N VAL A 438 14.54 9.12 -12.85
CA VAL A 438 13.22 8.87 -13.45
C VAL A 438 12.33 8.15 -12.45
N VAL A 439 11.13 8.69 -12.23
CA VAL A 439 10.15 8.14 -11.29
C VAL A 439 9.30 7.08 -12.00
N PRO A 440 9.13 5.89 -11.41
CA PRO A 440 8.20 4.88 -11.93
C PRO A 440 6.75 5.37 -12.01
N ILE A 441 5.97 4.84 -12.94
CA ILE A 441 4.52 5.15 -13.05
C ILE A 441 3.69 4.59 -11.88
N VAL A 442 4.19 3.54 -11.22
CA VAL A 442 3.62 2.94 -10.02
C VAL A 442 4.74 2.73 -9.01
N VAL A 443 4.47 2.98 -7.73
CA VAL A 443 5.39 2.74 -6.62
C VAL A 443 4.64 1.93 -5.57
N PRO A 444 5.08 0.69 -5.25
CA PRO A 444 6.26 -0.01 -5.78
C PRO A 444 6.21 -0.38 -7.28
N ALA A 445 7.39 -0.40 -7.93
CA ALA A 445 7.54 -0.50 -9.38
C ALA A 445 7.52 -1.94 -9.92
N VAL A 446 6.34 -2.54 -9.96
CA VAL A 446 6.12 -3.95 -10.34
C VAL A 446 5.75 -4.19 -11.80
N LEU A 447 5.52 -3.14 -12.60
CA LEU A 447 5.00 -3.28 -13.98
C LEU A 447 6.09 -3.36 -15.07
N GLY A 448 7.35 -3.04 -14.78
CA GLY A 448 8.46 -3.13 -15.74
C GLY A 448 8.25 -2.37 -17.07
N MET A 449 7.42 -1.32 -17.09
CA MET A 449 7.02 -0.59 -18.29
C MET A 449 7.11 0.92 -18.08
N LEU A 450 7.09 1.68 -19.19
CA LEU A 450 7.18 3.15 -19.21
C LEU A 450 8.36 3.66 -18.36
N GLU A 451 9.56 3.14 -18.64
CA GLU A 451 10.80 3.50 -17.92
C GLU A 451 11.37 4.87 -18.29
N SER A 452 10.77 5.55 -19.29
CA SER A 452 11.07 6.94 -19.60
C SER A 452 10.21 7.87 -18.75
N PRO A 453 10.63 9.14 -18.53
CA PRO A 453 9.79 10.14 -17.87
C PRO A 453 8.36 10.17 -18.45
N VAL A 454 7.36 10.22 -17.57
CA VAL A 454 5.94 10.39 -17.93
C VAL A 454 5.40 11.57 -17.14
N ALA A 455 4.92 12.59 -17.84
CA ALA A 455 4.41 13.82 -17.27
C ALA A 455 3.15 13.55 -16.46
N ALA A 456 2.96 14.29 -15.37
CA ALA A 456 1.97 14.08 -14.32
C ALA A 456 2.18 12.82 -13.47
N TRP A 457 2.76 11.74 -13.97
CA TRP A 457 3.05 10.56 -13.13
C TRP A 457 4.34 10.78 -12.35
N GLY A 458 5.46 11.01 -13.04
CA GLY A 458 6.75 11.20 -12.37
C GLY A 458 6.83 12.50 -11.56
N ASP A 459 5.99 13.48 -11.88
CA ASP A 459 5.90 14.74 -11.15
C ASP A 459 5.35 14.59 -9.72
N ALA A 460 4.87 13.40 -9.33
CA ALA A 460 4.61 13.06 -7.94
C ALA A 460 5.82 13.32 -7.01
N ALA A 461 7.05 13.14 -7.51
CA ALA A 461 8.29 13.40 -6.77
C ALA A 461 8.44 14.87 -6.33
N THR A 462 7.84 15.82 -7.03
CA THR A 462 7.91 17.26 -6.69
C THR A 462 6.60 17.78 -6.10
N VAL A 463 5.46 17.31 -6.63
CA VAL A 463 4.14 17.80 -6.23
C VAL A 463 3.75 17.28 -4.86
N VAL A 464 3.88 15.98 -4.58
CA VAL A 464 3.39 15.40 -3.32
C VAL A 464 4.17 15.93 -2.11
N PRO A 465 5.52 15.96 -2.11
CA PRO A 465 6.27 16.56 -0.99
C PRO A 465 5.92 18.04 -0.77
N TRP A 466 5.73 18.80 -1.85
CA TRP A 466 5.36 20.21 -1.76
C TRP A 466 3.97 20.39 -1.15
N VAL A 467 2.97 19.61 -1.58
CA VAL A 467 1.61 19.63 -1.02
C VAL A 467 1.65 19.29 0.46
N LEU A 468 2.37 18.24 0.86
CA LEU A 468 2.49 17.86 2.27
C LEU A 468 3.15 18.97 3.11
N PHE A 469 4.19 19.62 2.57
CA PHE A 469 4.77 20.80 3.20
C PHE A 469 3.77 21.95 3.34
N GLU A 470 3.01 22.28 2.30
CA GLU A 470 2.01 23.36 2.35
C GLU A 470 0.88 23.07 3.35
N ARG A 471 0.47 21.80 3.49
CA ARG A 471 -0.67 21.39 4.31
C ARG A 471 -0.31 21.17 5.78
N PHE A 472 0.88 20.62 6.04
CA PHE A 472 1.30 20.21 7.39
C PHE A 472 2.45 21.05 7.96
N GLY A 473 3.16 21.83 7.13
CA GLY A 473 4.30 22.63 7.56
C GLY A 473 5.56 21.83 7.90
N ASP A 474 5.63 20.54 7.51
CA ASP A 474 6.76 19.66 7.81
C ASP A 474 7.97 19.96 6.90
N LEU A 475 8.85 20.84 7.39
CA LEU A 475 10.14 21.13 6.76
C LEU A 475 11.10 19.94 6.75
N GLY A 476 10.97 19.01 7.71
CA GLY A 476 11.80 17.83 7.79
C GLY A 476 11.52 16.85 6.65
N LEU A 477 10.24 16.63 6.35
CA LEU A 477 9.81 15.84 5.18
C LEU A 477 10.36 16.44 3.89
N LEU A 478 10.15 17.75 3.69
CA LEU A 478 10.59 18.39 2.46
C LEU A 478 12.12 18.36 2.32
N GLY A 479 12.86 18.50 3.43
CA GLY A 479 14.31 18.30 3.46
C GLY A 479 14.75 16.88 3.07
N ARG A 480 14.06 15.84 3.58
CA ARG A 480 14.34 14.43 3.21
C ARG A 480 14.04 14.15 1.72
N GLN A 481 13.01 14.80 1.16
CA GLN A 481 12.57 14.58 -0.22
C GLN A 481 13.24 15.50 -1.25
N TYR A 482 13.92 16.55 -0.82
CA TYR A 482 14.48 17.54 -1.73
C TYR A 482 15.46 16.94 -2.75
N ARG A 483 16.23 15.91 -2.36
CA ARG A 483 17.11 15.22 -3.30
C ARG A 483 16.32 14.53 -4.43
N SER A 484 15.24 13.82 -4.09
CA SER A 484 14.33 13.19 -5.06
C SER A 484 13.69 14.22 -6.00
N MET A 485 13.30 15.39 -5.48
CA MET A 485 12.79 16.51 -6.28
C MET A 485 13.83 17.02 -7.29
N CYS A 486 15.09 17.15 -6.88
CA CYS A 486 16.20 17.55 -7.75
C CYS A 486 16.50 16.49 -8.81
N ASP A 487 16.52 15.20 -8.43
CA ASP A 487 16.82 14.12 -9.37
C ASP A 487 15.74 14.01 -10.46
N TRP A 488 14.47 14.27 -10.13
CA TRP A 488 13.39 14.38 -11.13
C TRP A 488 13.55 15.62 -12.01
N ALA A 489 13.84 16.78 -11.43
CA ALA A 489 14.11 18.01 -12.18
C ALA A 489 15.26 17.81 -13.19
N ASP A 490 16.35 17.15 -12.78
CA ASP A 490 17.47 16.82 -13.65
C ASP A 490 17.06 15.84 -14.75
N ALA A 491 16.16 14.89 -14.48
CA ALA A 491 15.59 14.01 -15.50
C ALA A 491 14.76 14.79 -16.54
N LEU A 492 13.92 15.71 -16.09
CA LEU A 492 13.14 16.60 -16.97
C LEU A 492 14.05 17.49 -17.83
N LEU A 493 15.12 18.02 -17.26
CA LEU A 493 16.10 18.80 -17.99
C LEU A 493 16.78 17.97 -19.09
N ARG A 494 16.92 16.66 -18.96
CA ARG A 494 17.51 15.81 -20.02
C ARG A 494 16.55 15.52 -21.18
N VAL A 495 15.24 15.50 -20.93
CA VAL A 495 14.23 15.19 -21.97
C VAL A 495 13.73 16.40 -22.74
N ARG A 496 14.05 17.62 -22.27
CA ARG A 496 13.70 18.86 -22.99
C ARG A 496 14.43 18.95 -24.34
N ASP A 497 13.76 19.46 -25.35
CA ASP A 497 14.34 19.77 -26.65
C ASP A 497 15.14 21.09 -26.65
N SER A 498 15.65 21.50 -27.81
CA SER A 498 16.41 22.74 -27.97
C SER A 498 15.61 24.03 -27.73
N SER A 499 14.27 23.96 -27.80
CA SER A 499 13.37 25.06 -27.43
C SER A 499 13.09 25.11 -25.93
N GLY A 500 13.54 24.09 -25.17
CA GLY A 500 13.32 23.95 -23.74
C GLY A 500 12.00 23.28 -23.37
N LEU A 501 11.29 22.70 -24.35
CA LEU A 501 10.00 22.04 -24.16
C LEU A 501 10.16 20.53 -24.08
N TRP A 502 9.22 19.84 -23.44
CA TRP A 502 9.18 18.39 -23.40
C TRP A 502 8.23 17.89 -24.50
N GLN A 503 8.79 17.35 -25.58
CA GLN A 503 8.04 17.00 -26.78
C GLN A 503 8.46 15.65 -27.38
N GLY A 504 7.56 15.03 -28.15
CA GLY A 504 7.88 13.89 -29.02
C GLY A 504 8.15 12.57 -28.28
N GLN A 505 7.79 12.49 -27.00
CA GLN A 505 7.88 11.28 -26.19
C GLN A 505 6.47 10.75 -25.89
N MET A 506 6.36 9.45 -25.61
CA MET A 506 5.10 8.85 -25.19
C MET A 506 4.64 9.47 -23.87
N GLN A 507 3.38 9.89 -23.81
CA GLN A 507 2.74 10.43 -22.62
C GLN A 507 1.38 9.79 -22.43
N LEU A 508 1.00 9.57 -21.17
CA LEU A 508 -0.39 9.23 -20.81
C LEU A 508 -1.30 10.45 -20.95
N GLY A 509 -0.77 11.65 -20.67
CA GLY A 509 -1.45 12.91 -20.92
C GLY A 509 -2.66 13.14 -20.02
N ASP A 510 -3.69 13.80 -20.57
CA ASP A 510 -4.97 14.08 -19.90
C ASP A 510 -5.87 12.82 -19.93
N TRP A 511 -5.41 11.79 -19.20
CA TRP A 511 -5.96 10.44 -19.22
C TRP A 511 -7.44 10.42 -18.84
N LEU A 512 -8.25 9.66 -19.59
CA LEU A 512 -9.71 9.56 -19.44
C LEU A 512 -10.46 10.88 -19.72
N ASP A 513 -9.94 11.72 -20.62
CA ASP A 513 -10.73 12.79 -21.25
C ASP A 513 -12.09 12.22 -21.72
N PRO A 514 -13.23 12.86 -21.40
CA PRO A 514 -14.56 12.36 -21.77
C PRO A 514 -14.78 12.19 -23.29
N ALA A 515 -13.94 12.81 -24.12
CA ALA A 515 -13.95 12.64 -25.57
C ALA A 515 -13.02 11.53 -26.09
N ALA A 516 -12.19 10.94 -25.22
CA ALA A 516 -11.34 9.81 -25.57
C ALA A 516 -12.20 8.55 -25.79
N PRO A 517 -11.91 7.71 -26.81
CA PRO A 517 -12.56 6.43 -26.96
C PRO A 517 -12.35 5.53 -25.74
N PRO A 518 -13.34 4.73 -25.31
CA PRO A 518 -13.21 3.84 -24.15
C PRO A 518 -12.05 2.83 -24.25
N ASP A 519 -11.69 2.42 -25.46
CA ASP A 519 -10.55 1.53 -25.76
C ASP A 519 -9.21 2.25 -25.87
N LYS A 520 -9.21 3.60 -25.86
CA LYS A 520 -8.01 4.45 -26.00
C LYS A 520 -8.05 5.63 -25.02
N PRO A 521 -8.01 5.37 -23.71
CA PRO A 521 -8.14 6.40 -22.67
C PRO A 521 -7.07 7.50 -22.68
N GLY A 522 -5.91 7.26 -23.31
CA GLY A 522 -4.86 8.28 -23.51
C GLY A 522 -5.03 9.15 -24.75
N ALA A 523 -6.04 8.90 -25.59
CA ALA A 523 -6.30 9.68 -26.81
C ALA A 523 -7.12 10.95 -26.50
N ALA A 524 -6.60 11.76 -25.58
CA ALA A 524 -7.21 13.00 -25.13
C ALA A 524 -7.20 14.09 -26.21
N ARG A 525 -8.06 15.10 -26.07
CA ARG A 525 -8.06 16.28 -26.93
C ARG A 525 -6.84 17.16 -26.71
N THR A 526 -6.36 17.22 -25.48
CA THR A 526 -5.14 17.94 -25.13
C THR A 526 -3.93 17.12 -25.55
N HIS A 527 -3.11 17.65 -26.46
CA HIS A 527 -1.92 16.95 -26.93
C HIS A 527 -0.93 16.68 -25.79
N GLY A 528 -0.37 15.46 -25.73
CA GLY A 528 0.52 15.02 -24.64
C GLY A 528 1.71 15.95 -24.41
N ASP A 529 2.34 16.47 -25.47
CA ASP A 529 3.45 17.42 -25.37
C ASP A 529 3.09 18.73 -24.63
N ILE A 530 1.83 19.19 -24.72
CA ILE A 530 1.36 20.38 -24.01
C ILE A 530 1.31 20.09 -22.51
N VAL A 531 0.73 18.93 -22.15
CA VAL A 531 0.68 18.47 -20.76
C VAL A 531 2.09 18.30 -20.21
N ALA A 532 2.96 17.63 -20.97
CA ALA A 532 4.34 17.37 -20.59
C ALA A 532 5.15 18.65 -20.37
N SER A 533 5.06 19.61 -21.28
CA SER A 533 5.76 20.89 -21.13
C SER A 533 5.23 21.72 -19.95
N ALA A 534 3.92 21.65 -19.66
CA ALA A 534 3.34 22.31 -18.49
C ALA A 534 3.83 21.69 -17.18
N TYR A 535 3.90 20.37 -17.10
CA TYR A 535 4.41 19.65 -15.94
C TYR A 535 5.92 19.82 -15.76
N LEU A 536 6.69 19.88 -16.85
CA LEU A 536 8.10 20.25 -16.81
C LEU A 536 8.29 21.59 -16.10
N PHE A 537 7.54 22.63 -16.51
CA PHE A 537 7.60 23.93 -15.84
C PHE A 537 7.20 23.83 -14.36
N ARG A 538 6.09 23.16 -14.06
CA ARG A 538 5.58 23.01 -12.69
C ARG A 538 6.61 22.37 -11.77
N SER A 539 7.21 21.25 -12.18
CA SER A 539 8.21 20.54 -11.38
C SER A 539 9.45 21.38 -11.15
N LEU A 540 9.97 22.06 -12.19
CA LEU A 540 11.12 22.96 -12.02
C LEU A 540 10.82 24.13 -11.09
N ASP A 541 9.62 24.73 -11.19
CA ASP A 541 9.19 25.82 -10.29
C ASP A 541 9.07 25.35 -8.83
N LEU A 542 8.46 24.18 -8.60
CA LEU A 542 8.35 23.61 -7.25
C LEU A 542 9.72 23.28 -6.65
N THR A 543 10.63 22.69 -7.42
CA THR A 543 11.99 22.38 -6.96
C THR A 543 12.82 23.65 -6.71
N ALA A 544 12.56 24.75 -7.42
CA ALA A 544 13.27 26.01 -7.23
C ALA A 544 12.79 26.85 -6.02
N LYS A 545 11.58 26.60 -5.49
CA LYS A 545 11.01 27.35 -4.37
C LYS A 545 11.71 27.14 -3.03
N PRO A 546 12.10 25.91 -2.63
CA PRO A 546 12.96 25.68 -1.48
C PRO A 546 14.24 26.53 -1.54
N ARG A 547 14.39 27.49 -0.61
CA ARG A 547 15.64 28.28 -0.55
C ARG A 547 16.75 27.45 0.12
N PRO A 548 18.03 27.65 -0.25
CA PRO A 548 19.19 26.92 0.28
C PRO A 548 19.50 27.14 1.77
N CYS A 549 18.54 27.60 2.59
CA CYS A 549 18.65 27.55 4.05
C CYS A 549 18.66 26.10 4.58
N TRP A 550 18.50 25.09 3.73
CA TRP A 550 18.29 23.67 4.05
C TRP A 550 19.48 22.77 3.76
N ALA A 551 20.70 23.31 3.63
CA ALA A 551 21.87 22.44 3.67
C ALA A 551 21.83 21.68 5.02
N PRO A 552 21.84 20.33 5.03
CA PRO A 552 21.96 19.59 6.26
C PRO A 552 23.27 20.05 6.90
N THR A 553 23.22 20.56 8.13
CA THR A 553 24.42 20.62 8.96
C THR A 553 24.97 19.20 8.99
N THR A 554 26.10 19.02 8.33
CA THR A 554 26.86 17.78 8.28
C THR A 554 26.97 17.22 9.69
N THR A 555 26.45 16.00 9.87
CA THR A 555 26.82 15.14 10.99
C THR A 555 28.34 15.09 11.03
N THR A 556 28.93 15.60 12.10
CA THR A 556 30.37 15.54 12.35
C THR A 556 30.80 14.08 12.47
N ALA A 557 31.24 13.49 11.36
CA ALA A 557 32.08 12.32 11.39
C ALA A 557 33.51 12.78 11.72
N ASN A 558 34.05 12.23 12.79
CA ASN A 558 35.44 12.35 13.20
C ASN A 558 36.38 11.95 12.06
N THR A 559 36.98 12.92 11.38
CA THR A 559 38.21 12.72 10.62
C THR A 559 39.16 13.87 10.90
N GLN A 560 40.26 13.56 11.58
CA GLN A 560 41.40 14.46 11.73
C GLN A 560 41.90 14.92 10.35
N PRO A 561 42.19 16.22 10.13
CA PRO A 561 42.88 16.65 8.93
C PRO A 561 44.40 16.54 9.11
N SER A 562 45.06 15.84 8.18
CA SER A 562 46.52 15.98 7.98
C SER A 562 46.81 17.29 7.22
N PRO A 563 47.96 17.96 7.48
CA PRO A 563 48.22 19.27 6.93
C PRO A 563 48.89 19.16 5.56
N LYS A 564 48.28 19.75 4.52
CA LYS A 564 49.01 20.17 3.32
C LYS A 564 48.71 21.63 3.03
N THR A 565 49.75 22.41 3.22
CA THR A 565 49.98 23.80 2.87
C THR A 565 49.64 24.12 1.42
N TYR A 566 48.83 25.15 1.19
CA TYR A 566 48.99 26.04 0.03
C TYR A 566 48.79 27.50 0.48
N ALA A 567 49.76 28.33 0.09
CA ALA A 567 49.97 29.69 0.55
C ALA A 567 48.90 30.66 0.03
N ALA A 568 48.36 31.47 0.94
CA ALA A 568 47.56 32.65 0.62
C ALA A 568 48.46 33.82 0.22
N ARG A 569 48.14 34.49 -0.89
CA ARG A 569 48.53 35.88 -1.13
C ARG A 569 47.40 36.79 -0.69
N SER A 570 47.76 37.74 0.16
CA SER A 570 46.95 38.80 0.73
C SER A 570 46.72 39.94 -0.26
N SER A 571 45.55 40.58 -0.19
CA SER A 571 45.43 42.03 0.04
C SER A 571 43.99 42.43 0.38
N PRO A 572 43.79 43.48 1.21
CA PRO A 572 42.52 43.80 1.82
C PRO A 572 41.79 44.92 1.06
N ASN A 573 40.45 44.90 1.07
CA ASN A 573 39.74 46.17 1.09
C ASN A 573 38.37 46.06 1.78
N THR A 574 38.18 47.01 2.67
CA THR A 574 37.07 47.23 3.60
C THR A 574 35.88 47.89 2.92
N SER A 575 34.65 47.45 3.24
CA SER A 575 33.53 48.30 3.66
C SER A 575 32.24 47.49 3.79
N ARG A 576 31.63 47.52 4.99
CA ARG A 576 30.23 47.12 5.24
C ARG A 576 29.30 48.29 4.93
N PRO A 577 28.08 48.04 4.44
CA PRO A 577 26.92 48.88 4.73
C PRO A 577 25.84 48.12 5.53
N PRO A 578 24.90 48.84 6.18
CA PRO A 578 24.10 48.32 7.28
C PRO A 578 22.79 47.65 6.85
N ALA A 579 22.24 46.86 7.78
CA ALA A 579 21.00 46.12 7.65
C ALA A 579 19.78 47.04 7.44
N ALA A 580 19.07 46.84 6.33
CA ALA A 580 17.76 47.44 6.07
C ALA A 580 16.65 46.43 6.38
N TRP A 581 15.84 46.76 7.38
CA TRP A 581 14.56 46.12 7.67
C TRP A 581 13.57 46.38 6.54
N PHE A 582 12.99 45.34 5.94
CA PHE A 582 11.90 45.51 4.96
C PHE A 582 10.56 44.98 5.50
N ARG A 583 9.64 45.94 5.68
CA ARG A 583 8.19 45.74 5.88
C ARG A 583 7.58 45.02 4.67
N MET A 584 6.83 43.94 4.91
CA MET A 584 5.87 43.40 3.94
C MET A 584 4.75 44.42 3.68
N ARG A 585 4.60 44.87 2.43
CA ARG A 585 3.38 45.54 1.97
C ARG A 585 2.36 44.50 1.53
N LYS A 586 1.22 44.43 2.24
CA LYS A 586 -0.01 43.77 1.74
C LYS A 586 -0.47 44.48 0.46
N ARG A 587 -0.70 43.73 -0.62
CA ARG A 587 -1.50 44.20 -1.77
C ARG A 587 -2.97 43.79 -1.56
N PRO A 588 -3.94 44.69 -1.72
CA PRO A 588 -5.36 44.31 -1.70
C PRO A 588 -5.78 43.79 -3.09
N THR A 589 -6.47 42.65 -3.10
CA THR A 589 -7.16 42.10 -4.27
C THR A 589 -8.42 42.93 -4.52
N ARG A 590 -8.50 43.64 -5.66
CA ARG A 590 -9.74 44.22 -6.16
C ARG A 590 -10.35 43.26 -7.16
N TRP A 591 -11.59 42.84 -6.90
CA TRP A 591 -12.47 42.17 -7.84
C TRP A 591 -12.97 43.20 -8.87
N LEU A 592 -12.78 42.91 -10.15
CA LEU A 592 -13.39 43.63 -11.26
C LEU A 592 -14.41 42.72 -11.92
N SER A 593 -15.68 43.06 -11.76
CA SER A 593 -16.81 42.52 -12.53
C SER A 593 -16.77 43.09 -13.94
N CYS A 594 -16.68 42.24 -14.96
CA CYS A 594 -16.94 42.62 -16.34
C CYS A 594 -18.08 41.76 -16.90
N SER A 595 -19.28 42.35 -16.90
CA SER A 595 -20.37 42.00 -17.80
C SER A 595 -20.04 42.53 -19.19
N GLY A 596 -19.89 41.65 -20.19
CA GLY A 596 -19.61 42.06 -21.57
C GLY A 596 -19.93 40.94 -22.55
N SER A 597 -21.09 41.04 -23.18
CA SER A 597 -21.51 40.24 -24.33
C SER A 597 -20.54 40.41 -25.51
N ALA A 598 -20.07 39.31 -26.11
CA ALA A 598 -19.36 39.34 -27.38
C ALA A 598 -19.97 38.33 -28.36
N ARG A 599 -20.34 38.85 -29.53
CA ARG A 599 -20.92 38.15 -30.69
C ARG A 599 -19.84 37.32 -31.41
N ILE A 600 -20.29 36.19 -31.96
CA ILE A 600 -19.57 35.28 -32.86
C ILE A 600 -19.55 35.86 -34.29
N PRO A 601 -18.42 35.79 -35.02
CA PRO A 601 -18.43 35.76 -36.47
C PRO A 601 -18.03 34.39 -37.02
N SER A 602 -18.77 33.99 -38.05
CA SER A 602 -18.63 32.79 -38.87
C SER A 602 -17.56 32.90 -39.96
N ASN A 603 -17.05 31.73 -40.37
CA ASN A 603 -16.38 31.37 -41.64
C ASN A 603 -14.85 31.43 -41.72
N ALA A 604 -14.22 30.26 -41.89
CA ALA A 604 -13.53 29.89 -43.14
C ALA A 604 -13.25 28.38 -43.20
N ARG A 605 -13.46 27.79 -44.38
CA ARG A 605 -13.23 26.38 -44.73
C ARG A 605 -11.88 26.19 -45.45
N HIS A 606 -11.35 24.98 -45.32
CA HIS A 606 -10.47 24.20 -46.23
C HIS A 606 -8.98 24.54 -46.47
N LEU A 607 -8.10 23.57 -46.11
CA LEU A 607 -7.09 22.82 -46.91
C LEU A 607 -6.27 21.96 -45.91
N VAL A 608 -6.39 20.62 -45.79
CA VAL A 608 -5.83 19.50 -46.61
C VAL A 608 -4.32 19.73 -46.87
N THR A 609 -3.32 18.91 -46.49
CA THR A 609 -3.11 17.44 -46.38
C THR A 609 -1.83 17.20 -45.58
N GLY A 610 -1.70 16.06 -44.87
CA GLY A 610 -0.39 15.61 -44.36
C GLY A 610 -0.40 14.53 -43.29
N SER A 611 -1.23 13.49 -43.40
CA SER A 611 -1.21 12.35 -42.47
C SER A 611 -0.05 11.41 -42.79
N ARG A 612 0.93 11.31 -41.89
CA ARG A 612 1.85 10.17 -41.83
C ARG A 612 1.34 9.17 -40.78
N ASN A 613 0.90 8.01 -41.26
CA ASN A 613 0.55 6.85 -40.46
C ASN A 613 1.79 6.30 -39.73
N TRP A 614 1.66 6.01 -38.43
CA TRP A 614 2.47 5.05 -37.69
C TRP A 614 1.56 4.25 -36.73
N PRO A 615 1.90 2.98 -36.43
CA PRO A 615 0.92 1.90 -36.37
C PRO A 615 0.19 1.81 -35.05
N GLY A 616 -1.14 1.76 -35.14
CA GLY A 616 -2.00 1.26 -34.08
C GLY A 616 -1.86 -0.27 -33.99
N TRP A 617 -1.57 -0.75 -32.79
CA TRP A 617 -1.64 -2.17 -32.47
C TRP A 617 -3.10 -2.52 -32.20
N ALA A 618 -3.69 -3.32 -33.09
CA ALA A 618 -4.98 -3.95 -32.90
C ALA A 618 -4.85 -5.46 -33.14
N ALA A 619 -5.57 -6.19 -32.30
CA ALA A 619 -5.69 -7.64 -32.20
C ALA A 619 -5.77 -8.39 -33.53
N THR A 620 -5.04 -9.50 -33.62
CA THR A 620 -5.44 -10.66 -34.43
C THR A 620 -5.28 -11.90 -33.56
N GLY A 621 -6.41 -12.46 -33.11
CA GLY A 621 -6.48 -13.81 -32.57
C GLY A 621 -6.99 -14.77 -33.65
N SER A 622 -6.28 -15.88 -33.86
CA SER A 622 -6.82 -17.24 -34.07
C SER A 622 -5.67 -18.25 -34.27
N PRO A 623 -5.85 -19.53 -33.88
CA PRO A 623 -4.77 -20.42 -33.43
C PRO A 623 -4.24 -21.34 -34.54
N PRO A 624 -3.04 -21.95 -34.40
CA PRO A 624 -2.66 -23.07 -35.24
C PRO A 624 -3.15 -24.39 -34.62
N GLY A 625 -4.04 -25.05 -35.36
CA GLY A 625 -4.44 -26.43 -35.14
C GLY A 625 -3.31 -27.43 -35.38
N SER A 626 -3.45 -28.55 -34.69
CA SER A 626 -2.67 -29.79 -34.75
C SER A 626 -2.40 -30.30 -36.17
N SER A 627 -1.13 -30.54 -36.50
CA SER A 627 -0.73 -31.32 -37.67
C SER A 627 -0.59 -32.80 -37.31
N VAL A 628 -1.57 -33.61 -37.70
CA VAL A 628 -1.46 -35.07 -37.79
C VAL A 628 -0.89 -35.43 -39.17
N ARG A 629 0.23 -36.16 -39.18
CA ARG A 629 0.79 -36.81 -40.37
C ARG A 629 -0.08 -37.99 -40.79
N ARG A 630 -0.54 -38.03 -42.04
CA ARG A 630 -0.70 -39.28 -42.80
C ARG A 630 -0.25 -39.07 -44.24
N SER A 631 0.67 -39.93 -44.65
CA SER A 631 1.11 -40.12 -46.02
C SER A 631 0.09 -40.95 -46.79
N SER A 632 -0.17 -40.60 -48.05
CA SER A 632 -0.71 -41.53 -49.03
C SER A 632 -0.08 -41.28 -50.40
N ARG A 633 0.39 -42.38 -50.97
CA ARG A 633 1.05 -42.56 -52.26
C ARG A 633 0.07 -42.43 -53.44
N THR A 634 0.53 -41.73 -54.49
CA THR A 634 0.43 -41.97 -55.95
C THR A 634 -0.91 -42.08 -56.67
N PRO A 635 -0.93 -41.90 -58.02
CA PRO A 635 0.12 -41.38 -58.91
C PRO A 635 -0.08 -39.91 -59.29
#